data_AF-A0A642V4V4-F1
#
_entry.id   AF-A0A642V4V4-F1
#
_cell.length_a   1.000
_cell.length_b   1.000
_cell.length_c   1.000
_cell.angle_alpha   90.00
_cell.angle_beta   90.00
_cell.angle_gamma   90.00
#
_symmetry.space_group_name_H-M   'P 1'
#
loop_
_entity.id
_entity.type
_entity.pdbx_description
1 polymer ?
#
loop_
_entity_poly.entity_id
_entity_poly.type
_entity_poly.pdbx_seq_one_letter_code
_entity_poly.pdbx_strand_id
1 'polypeptide(L)'
;MLDPLEVHMLDFPNISIRPSELQLPFQAAMKIEKLADVIYKANEPQMLLYNLYDDWLVDGNTEPGTAFSRLILILRGLHVNPEKTKNILRPSRSVTTKEHHLWPSLTTEQWVSVENELSDLILKDYGTRNNINVASLTQHEIRDLILGQDIKAPSLRRQEMAEIDEQQQEPSQLTALKTKTQNVHGDEMVVVTTSNYEQAAFHSKTEWRSRAISTTNLHLRAQRIYVPLDDVKDSGRNTYILPKNILKKFIQISDLRVQVGGLLYGKSPEGQPTIKEIRAIALVPQIGNANSVQLATHYPDDDKNLEGLEPLGWVHTQQQESFALPPIDVTAQAKMMKENSNWDENAITLQVAFTPGSLTLSAFALNPEGVEWGAHNKDLQSLQPEGYSAGYGEKCQLLLSDRIRGFFVVPETDLWNYGFIGAGWNPHTKFDMKLDTPLSFYHELHRPIHFTSFNQMEDEDLEVESQDVFA
;
A
#
# COMPACT_ATOMS: atom_id res chain seq x y z
N MET A 1 -4.01 -10.93 1.23
CA MET A 1 -3.71 -12.21 1.92
C MET A 1 -2.45 -12.13 2.75
N LEU A 2 -1.39 -11.40 2.33
CA LEU A 2 -0.13 -11.28 3.09
C LEU A 2 -0.36 -10.78 4.52
N ASP A 3 -0.90 -9.57 4.68
CA ASP A 3 -1.00 -8.92 5.99
C ASP A 3 -1.85 -9.73 7.00
N PRO A 4 -3.02 -10.30 6.64
CA PRO A 4 -3.74 -11.20 7.55
C PRO A 4 -2.97 -12.48 7.91
N LEU A 5 -2.25 -13.06 6.95
CA LEU A 5 -1.43 -14.25 7.21
C LEU A 5 -0.27 -13.93 8.14
N GLU A 6 0.38 -12.77 8.00
CA GLU A 6 1.46 -12.35 8.89
C GLU A 6 0.99 -12.18 10.33
N VAL A 7 -0.18 -11.57 10.53
CA VAL A 7 -0.79 -11.42 11.86
C VAL A 7 -1.11 -12.78 12.49
N HIS A 8 -1.67 -13.71 11.71
CA HIS A 8 -2.00 -15.05 12.22
C HIS A 8 -0.78 -15.96 12.39
N MET A 9 0.37 -15.63 11.79
CA MET A 9 1.60 -16.43 11.84
C MET A 9 2.65 -15.85 12.81
N LEU A 10 2.29 -14.89 13.66
CA LEU A 10 3.19 -14.31 14.66
C LEU A 10 3.81 -15.35 15.60
N ASP A 11 3.07 -16.40 15.92
CA ASP A 11 3.54 -17.52 16.76
C ASP A 11 4.54 -18.44 16.04
N PHE A 12 4.72 -18.27 14.72
CA PHE A 12 5.57 -19.10 13.87
C PHE A 12 6.67 -18.27 13.17
N PRO A 13 7.66 -17.76 13.92
CA PRO A 13 8.67 -16.82 13.41
C PRO A 13 9.59 -17.41 12.34
N ASN A 14 9.63 -18.73 12.21
CA ASN A 14 10.47 -19.43 11.22
C ASN A 14 9.75 -19.65 9.88
N ILE A 15 8.48 -19.27 9.75
CA ILE A 15 7.72 -19.39 8.50
C ILE A 15 7.84 -18.09 7.72
N SER A 16 8.46 -18.15 6.53
CA SER A 16 8.51 -16.99 5.63
C SER A 16 7.27 -16.92 4.77
N ILE A 17 6.53 -15.82 4.85
CA ILE A 17 5.42 -15.51 3.95
C ILE A 17 5.97 -14.67 2.79
N ARG A 18 5.69 -15.07 1.56
CA ARG A 18 6.18 -14.36 0.37
C ARG A 18 5.06 -14.14 -0.64
N PRO A 19 4.91 -12.93 -1.21
CA PRO A 19 4.09 -12.74 -2.38
C PRO A 19 4.67 -13.48 -3.58
N SER A 20 3.80 -13.90 -4.49
CA SER A 20 4.19 -14.38 -5.81
C SER A 20 4.02 -13.25 -6.82
N GLU A 21 5.05 -12.96 -7.60
CA GLU A 21 4.95 -12.09 -8.78
C GLU A 21 4.23 -12.80 -9.95
N LEU A 22 4.20 -14.13 -9.93
CA LEU A 22 3.51 -14.95 -10.92
C LEU A 22 2.02 -15.07 -10.57
N GLN A 23 1.15 -14.82 -11.55
CA GLN A 23 -0.29 -15.05 -11.40
C GLN A 23 -0.65 -16.49 -11.81
N LEU A 24 -0.39 -17.41 -10.89
CA LEU A 24 -0.65 -18.83 -11.11
C LEU A 24 -2.17 -19.13 -11.21
N PRO A 25 -2.61 -20.04 -12.11
CA PRO A 25 -4.03 -20.22 -12.43
C PRO A 25 -4.74 -21.18 -11.46
N PHE A 26 -4.40 -21.18 -10.17
CA PHE A 26 -4.96 -22.14 -9.21
C PHE A 26 -6.47 -22.05 -9.03
N GLN A 27 -7.06 -20.88 -9.29
CA GLN A 27 -8.52 -20.71 -9.34
C GLN A 27 -9.22 -21.65 -10.36
N ALA A 28 -8.51 -22.06 -11.42
CA ALA A 28 -9.05 -22.99 -12.41
C ALA A 28 -9.19 -24.42 -11.89
N ALA A 29 -8.63 -24.75 -10.71
CA ALA A 29 -8.84 -26.06 -10.07
C ALA A 29 -10.34 -26.32 -9.79
N MET A 30 -11.14 -25.28 -9.57
CA MET A 30 -12.60 -25.37 -9.43
C MET A 30 -13.31 -25.88 -10.70
N LYS A 31 -12.64 -25.89 -11.86
CA LYS A 31 -13.18 -26.42 -13.12
C LYS A 31 -12.92 -27.93 -13.29
N ILE A 32 -12.23 -28.56 -12.34
CA ILE A 32 -12.01 -30.01 -12.29
C ILE A 32 -13.24 -30.64 -11.65
N GLU A 33 -13.95 -31.48 -12.41
CA GLU A 33 -15.27 -32.03 -12.04
C GLU A 33 -15.26 -32.75 -10.68
N LYS A 34 -14.23 -33.57 -10.40
CA LYS A 34 -14.11 -34.26 -9.11
C LYS A 34 -14.00 -33.31 -7.92
N LEU A 35 -13.25 -32.22 -8.06
CA LEU A 35 -13.12 -31.23 -6.98
C LEU A 35 -14.40 -30.40 -6.85
N ALA A 36 -14.96 -29.96 -7.99
CA ALA A 36 -16.19 -29.18 -8.04
C ALA A 36 -17.38 -29.93 -7.42
N ASP A 37 -17.56 -31.21 -7.74
CA ASP A 37 -18.64 -32.05 -7.24
C ASP A 37 -18.58 -32.23 -5.73
N VAL A 38 -17.38 -32.42 -5.17
CA VAL A 38 -17.20 -32.58 -3.72
C VAL A 38 -17.46 -31.27 -3.00
N ILE A 39 -17.00 -30.14 -3.55
CA ILE A 39 -17.26 -28.82 -2.99
C ILE A 39 -18.76 -28.50 -3.03
N TYR A 40 -19.44 -28.81 -4.14
CA TYR A 40 -20.87 -28.56 -4.29
C TYR A 40 -21.74 -29.41 -3.34
N LYS A 41 -21.30 -30.62 -3.01
CA LYS A 41 -21.99 -31.55 -2.10
C LYS A 41 -21.65 -31.32 -0.63
N ALA A 42 -20.73 -30.42 -0.30
CA ALA A 42 -20.31 -30.18 1.07
C ALA A 42 -21.41 -29.43 1.85
N ASN A 43 -21.83 -30.01 2.99
CA ASN A 43 -22.83 -29.42 3.88
C ASN A 43 -22.24 -28.83 5.17
N GLU A 44 -20.94 -29.02 5.40
CA GLU A 44 -20.21 -28.55 6.57
C GLU A 44 -18.76 -28.19 6.20
N PRO A 45 -18.07 -27.35 7.00
CA PRO A 45 -16.65 -27.08 6.82
C PRO A 45 -15.83 -28.36 7.00
N GLN A 46 -15.09 -28.76 5.95
CA GLN A 46 -14.27 -29.97 5.95
C GLN A 46 -12.91 -29.74 5.30
N MET A 47 -11.89 -30.45 5.78
CA MET A 47 -10.56 -30.48 5.17
C MET A 47 -10.43 -31.73 4.31
N LEU A 48 -10.01 -31.56 3.05
CA LEU A 48 -9.87 -32.65 2.09
C LEU A 48 -8.43 -32.74 1.60
N LEU A 49 -7.91 -33.97 1.52
CA LEU A 49 -6.56 -34.25 1.04
C LEU A 49 -6.61 -34.77 -0.40
N TYR A 50 -5.88 -34.11 -1.29
CA TYR A 50 -5.72 -34.52 -2.69
C TYR A 50 -4.25 -34.48 -3.09
N ASN A 51 -3.86 -35.38 -4.00
CA ASN A 51 -2.61 -35.30 -4.72
C ASN A 51 -2.87 -34.78 -6.14
N LEU A 52 -2.44 -33.55 -6.44
CA LEU A 52 -2.65 -32.94 -7.77
C LEU A 52 -1.79 -33.56 -8.88
N TYR A 53 -0.81 -34.40 -8.53
CA TYR A 53 0.06 -35.07 -9.50
C TYR A 53 -0.34 -36.52 -9.77
N ASP A 54 -1.40 -37.04 -9.13
CA ASP A 54 -1.78 -38.46 -9.22
C ASP A 54 -0.56 -39.39 -9.03
N ASP A 55 -0.17 -40.14 -10.06
CA ASP A 55 0.99 -41.04 -10.08
C ASP A 55 2.20 -40.52 -10.89
N TRP A 56 2.23 -39.24 -11.28
CA TRP A 56 3.32 -38.69 -12.12
C TRP A 56 4.71 -38.77 -11.48
N LEU A 57 4.77 -38.75 -10.14
CA LEU A 57 6.02 -38.84 -9.37
C LEU A 57 6.41 -40.28 -9.00
N VAL A 58 5.53 -41.26 -9.23
CA VAL A 58 5.79 -42.66 -8.87
C VAL A 58 6.89 -43.22 -9.78
N ASP A 59 7.82 -43.96 -9.18
CA ASP A 59 8.95 -44.63 -9.85
C ASP A 59 9.88 -43.70 -10.66
N GLY A 60 9.88 -42.39 -10.38
CA GLY A 60 10.72 -41.43 -11.10
C GLY A 60 10.27 -41.14 -12.53
N ASN A 61 9.00 -41.40 -12.86
CA ASN A 61 8.44 -41.17 -14.20
C ASN A 61 8.52 -39.70 -14.66
N THR A 62 8.48 -38.74 -13.74
CA THR A 62 8.57 -37.31 -14.04
C THR A 62 9.18 -36.56 -12.85
N GLU A 63 10.08 -35.62 -13.11
CA GLU A 63 10.68 -34.79 -12.06
C GLU A 63 9.66 -33.79 -11.48
N PRO A 64 9.76 -33.41 -10.19
CA PRO A 64 8.81 -32.48 -9.56
C PRO A 64 8.63 -31.14 -10.29
N GLY A 65 9.70 -30.60 -10.87
CA GLY A 65 9.64 -29.37 -11.66
C GLY A 65 8.77 -29.54 -12.91
N THR A 66 8.96 -30.64 -13.66
CA THR A 66 8.18 -30.96 -14.85
C THR A 66 6.73 -31.29 -14.52
N ALA A 67 6.48 -32.02 -13.42
CA ALA A 67 5.13 -32.29 -12.92
C ALA A 67 4.38 -31.00 -12.56
N PHE A 68 5.08 -30.04 -11.93
CA PHE A 68 4.53 -28.72 -11.65
C PHE A 68 4.23 -27.95 -12.94
N SER A 69 5.16 -27.91 -13.91
CA SER A 69 4.93 -27.27 -15.20
C SER A 69 3.74 -27.86 -15.95
N ARG A 70 3.60 -29.19 -15.96
CA ARG A 70 2.42 -29.90 -16.51
C ARG A 70 1.13 -29.45 -15.83
N LEU A 71 1.10 -29.43 -14.49
CA LEU A 71 -0.06 -28.97 -13.73
C LEU A 71 -0.45 -27.54 -14.08
N ILE A 72 0.51 -26.61 -14.09
CA ILE A 72 0.25 -25.21 -14.41
C ILE A 72 -0.27 -25.05 -15.85
N LEU A 73 0.30 -25.79 -16.80
CA LEU A 73 -0.14 -25.79 -18.20
C LEU A 73 -1.59 -26.23 -18.34
N ILE A 74 -1.97 -27.33 -17.67
CA ILE A 74 -3.35 -27.83 -17.68
C ILE A 74 -4.31 -26.81 -17.04
N LEU A 75 -3.97 -26.29 -15.86
CA LEU A 75 -4.79 -25.30 -15.17
C LEU A 75 -4.94 -24.00 -15.98
N ARG A 76 -3.88 -23.57 -16.68
CA ARG A 76 -3.94 -22.42 -17.58
C ARG A 76 -4.83 -22.69 -18.79
N GLY A 77 -4.72 -23.88 -19.40
CA GLY A 77 -5.65 -24.32 -20.46
C GLY A 77 -7.10 -24.28 -19.99
N LEU A 78 -7.39 -24.84 -18.81
CA LEU A 78 -8.74 -24.81 -18.21
C LEU A 78 -9.22 -23.38 -17.92
N HIS A 79 -8.31 -22.48 -17.54
CA HIS A 79 -8.62 -21.07 -17.35
C HIS A 79 -9.05 -20.41 -18.68
N VAL A 80 -8.28 -20.64 -19.76
CA VAL A 80 -8.48 -20.07 -21.09
C VAL A 80 -9.72 -20.65 -21.78
N ASN A 81 -9.77 -21.97 -21.96
CA ASN A 81 -10.87 -22.66 -22.61
C ASN A 81 -11.08 -24.05 -21.98
N PRO A 82 -12.05 -24.19 -21.05
CA PRO A 82 -12.25 -25.44 -20.32
C PRO A 82 -12.70 -26.58 -21.23
N GLU A 83 -13.63 -26.33 -22.16
CA GLU A 83 -14.17 -27.36 -23.04
C GLU A 83 -13.11 -27.95 -23.97
N LYS A 84 -12.32 -27.09 -24.63
CA LYS A 84 -11.22 -27.56 -25.49
C LYS A 84 -10.14 -28.29 -24.70
N THR A 85 -9.78 -27.77 -23.52
CA THR A 85 -8.79 -28.41 -22.66
C THR A 85 -9.24 -29.80 -22.21
N LYS A 86 -10.52 -29.97 -21.83
CA LYS A 86 -11.07 -31.29 -21.48
C LYS A 86 -11.02 -32.28 -22.65
N ASN A 87 -11.25 -31.81 -23.87
CA ASN A 87 -11.13 -32.64 -25.07
C ASN A 87 -9.67 -33.03 -25.35
N ILE A 88 -8.72 -32.08 -25.24
CA ILE A 88 -7.29 -32.34 -25.43
C ILE A 88 -6.78 -33.37 -24.40
N LEU A 89 -7.20 -33.25 -23.13
CA LEU A 89 -6.83 -34.21 -22.09
C LEU A 89 -7.34 -35.65 -22.34
N ARG A 90 -8.31 -35.83 -23.26
CA ARG A 90 -8.91 -37.13 -23.59
C ARG A 90 -8.82 -37.41 -25.09
N PRO A 91 -7.62 -37.69 -25.63
CA PRO A 91 -7.40 -37.83 -27.07
C PRO A 91 -8.11 -39.05 -27.70
N SER A 92 -8.47 -40.05 -26.90
CA SER A 92 -9.26 -41.20 -27.36
C SER A 92 -10.25 -41.68 -26.30
N ARG A 93 -11.32 -42.36 -26.75
CA ARG A 93 -12.33 -42.97 -25.88
C ARG A 93 -11.78 -44.10 -24.99
N SER A 94 -10.61 -44.64 -25.32
CA SER A 94 -9.95 -45.68 -24.53
C SER A 94 -9.22 -45.14 -23.31
N VAL A 95 -8.92 -43.83 -23.25
CA VAL A 95 -8.29 -43.21 -22.09
C VAL A 95 -9.33 -43.02 -20.99
N THR A 96 -9.06 -43.62 -19.83
CA THR A 96 -9.90 -43.49 -18.64
C THR A 96 -9.11 -42.86 -17.48
N THR A 97 -9.83 -42.16 -16.62
CA THR A 97 -9.31 -41.62 -15.36
C THR A 97 -9.59 -42.65 -14.26
N LYS A 98 -8.56 -43.04 -13.49
CA LYS A 98 -8.75 -43.94 -12.34
C LYS A 98 -9.66 -43.28 -11.30
N GLU A 99 -10.30 -44.09 -10.46
CA GLU A 99 -11.26 -43.60 -9.46
C GLU A 99 -10.64 -42.60 -8.47
N HIS A 100 -9.39 -42.83 -8.05
CA HIS A 100 -8.64 -41.98 -7.12
C HIS A 100 -7.78 -40.91 -7.80
N HIS A 101 -7.82 -40.79 -9.13
CA HIS A 101 -7.02 -39.82 -9.89
C HIS A 101 -7.84 -38.61 -10.34
N LEU A 102 -7.20 -37.47 -10.49
CA LEU A 102 -7.81 -36.27 -11.07
C LEU A 102 -7.67 -36.23 -12.59
N TRP A 103 -6.56 -36.74 -13.12
CA TRP A 103 -6.19 -36.66 -14.52
C TRP A 103 -6.35 -37.99 -15.27
N PRO A 104 -6.57 -37.97 -16.59
CA PRO A 104 -6.62 -39.18 -17.41
C PRO A 104 -5.28 -39.95 -17.38
N SER A 105 -5.35 -41.28 -17.45
CA SER A 105 -4.15 -42.13 -17.42
C SER A 105 -3.52 -42.16 -18.81
N LEU A 106 -2.48 -41.37 -19.03
CA LEU A 106 -1.78 -41.23 -20.30
C LEU A 106 -0.36 -41.79 -20.22
N THR A 107 0.15 -42.29 -21.34
CA THR A 107 1.58 -42.63 -21.48
C THR A 107 2.43 -41.37 -21.62
N THR A 108 3.75 -41.48 -21.45
CA THR A 108 4.68 -40.35 -21.60
C THR A 108 4.58 -39.69 -22.99
N GLU A 109 4.48 -40.48 -24.05
CA GLU A 109 4.32 -39.98 -25.42
C GLU A 109 3.00 -39.22 -25.60
N GLN A 110 1.92 -39.72 -25.00
CA GLN A 110 0.62 -39.04 -25.03
C GLN A 110 0.66 -37.74 -24.24
N TRP A 111 1.34 -37.70 -23.09
CA TRP A 111 1.53 -36.48 -22.30
C TRP A 111 2.27 -35.41 -23.10
N VAL A 112 3.33 -35.77 -23.84
CA VAL A 112 4.04 -34.81 -24.71
C VAL A 112 3.11 -34.22 -25.78
N SER A 113 2.28 -35.05 -26.42
CA SER A 113 1.30 -34.57 -27.40
C SER A 113 0.28 -33.61 -26.78
N VAL A 114 -0.26 -33.98 -25.62
CA VAL A 114 -1.23 -33.19 -24.86
C VAL A 114 -0.64 -31.86 -24.40
N GLU A 115 0.59 -31.86 -23.89
CA GLU A 115 1.30 -30.65 -23.45
C GLU A 115 1.51 -29.68 -24.62
N ASN A 116 1.91 -30.17 -25.80
CA ASN A 116 2.06 -29.33 -26.99
C ASN A 116 0.72 -28.72 -27.41
N GLU A 117 -0.35 -29.51 -27.47
CA GLU A 117 -1.70 -29.02 -27.82
C GLU A 117 -2.24 -27.99 -26.82
N LEU A 118 -1.96 -28.16 -25.52
CA LEU A 118 -2.34 -27.19 -24.49
C LEU A 118 -1.54 -25.88 -24.61
N SER A 119 -0.25 -25.97 -24.90
CA SER A 119 0.60 -24.81 -25.16
C SER A 119 0.07 -24.01 -26.36
N ASP A 120 -0.22 -24.69 -27.47
CA ASP A 120 -0.78 -24.07 -28.68
C ASP A 120 -2.13 -23.39 -28.41
N LEU A 121 -2.99 -24.03 -27.61
CA LEU A 121 -4.29 -23.46 -27.22
C LEU A 121 -4.12 -22.14 -26.46
N ILE A 122 -3.20 -22.08 -25.49
CA ILE A 122 -2.94 -20.89 -24.67
C ILE A 122 -2.33 -19.78 -25.53
N LEU A 123 -1.33 -20.12 -26.35
CA LEU A 123 -0.65 -19.16 -27.22
C LEU A 123 -1.60 -18.56 -28.25
N LYS A 124 -2.47 -19.39 -28.86
CA LYS A 124 -3.46 -18.93 -29.84
C LYS A 124 -4.48 -17.98 -29.23
N ASP A 125 -4.95 -18.25 -28.02
CA ASP A 125 -5.85 -17.34 -27.30
C ASP A 125 -5.15 -16.00 -27.00
N TYR A 126 -3.90 -16.03 -26.52
CA TYR A 126 -3.12 -14.82 -26.28
C TYR A 126 -2.90 -13.99 -27.55
N GLY A 127 -2.48 -14.64 -28.64
CA GLY A 127 -2.26 -13.99 -29.93
C GLY A 127 -3.54 -13.36 -30.49
N THR A 128 -4.68 -14.02 -30.32
CA THR A 128 -6.00 -13.48 -30.73
C THR A 128 -6.43 -12.28 -29.89
N ARG A 129 -6.26 -12.34 -28.55
CA ARG A 129 -6.67 -11.24 -27.66
C ARG A 129 -5.82 -9.99 -27.81
N ASN A 130 -4.53 -10.17 -28.07
CA ASN A 130 -3.56 -9.07 -28.13
C ASN A 130 -3.17 -8.70 -29.57
N ASN A 131 -3.73 -9.38 -30.57
CA ASN A 131 -3.43 -9.19 -31.99
C ASN A 131 -1.93 -9.31 -32.33
N ILE A 132 -1.28 -10.34 -31.78
CA ILE A 132 0.16 -10.62 -31.94
C ILE A 132 0.35 -11.94 -32.69
N ASN A 133 1.31 -11.98 -33.61
CA ASN A 133 1.76 -13.23 -34.21
C ASN A 133 2.54 -14.07 -33.18
N VAL A 134 2.00 -15.22 -32.80
CA VAL A 134 2.58 -16.15 -31.82
C VAL A 134 4.01 -16.56 -32.19
N ALA A 135 4.33 -16.68 -33.48
CA ALA A 135 5.67 -17.05 -33.94
C ALA A 135 6.76 -16.03 -33.56
N SER A 136 6.38 -14.78 -33.25
CA SER A 136 7.32 -13.74 -32.82
C SER A 136 7.72 -13.82 -31.33
N LEU A 137 7.12 -14.74 -30.56
CA LEU A 137 7.40 -14.91 -29.13
C LEU A 137 8.65 -15.77 -28.92
N THR A 138 9.52 -15.32 -28.04
CA THR A 138 10.68 -16.09 -27.57
C THR A 138 10.26 -17.20 -26.60
N GLN A 139 11.11 -18.21 -26.43
CA GLN A 139 10.86 -19.30 -25.47
C GLN A 139 10.70 -18.84 -24.02
N HIS A 140 11.34 -17.72 -23.65
CA HIS A 140 11.16 -17.11 -22.33
C HIS A 140 9.79 -16.46 -22.20
N GLU A 141 9.34 -15.70 -23.20
CA GLU A 141 8.01 -15.10 -23.23
C GLU A 141 6.91 -16.18 -23.24
N ILE A 142 7.09 -17.29 -23.97
CA ILE A 142 6.15 -18.42 -23.94
C ILE A 142 6.04 -19.00 -22.52
N ARG A 143 7.18 -19.19 -21.83
CA ARG A 143 7.20 -19.69 -20.45
C ARG A 143 6.50 -18.72 -19.50
N ASP A 144 6.83 -17.44 -19.59
CA ASP A 144 6.29 -16.38 -18.73
C ASP A 144 4.78 -16.24 -18.91
N LEU A 145 4.29 -16.41 -20.14
CA LEU A 145 2.86 -16.41 -20.47
C LEU A 145 2.13 -17.54 -19.74
N ILE A 146 2.68 -18.76 -19.81
CA ILE A 146 2.10 -19.94 -19.18
C ILE A 146 2.09 -19.78 -17.65
N LEU A 147 3.16 -19.19 -17.09
CA LEU A 147 3.28 -18.89 -15.66
C LEU A 147 2.42 -17.68 -15.22
N GLY A 148 1.86 -16.92 -16.15
CA GLY A 148 0.92 -15.83 -15.88
C GLY A 148 1.59 -14.53 -15.49
N GLN A 149 2.72 -14.22 -16.12
CA GLN A 149 3.40 -12.94 -16.04
C GLN A 149 2.91 -12.02 -17.17
N ASP A 150 2.75 -10.72 -16.87
CA ASP A 150 2.32 -9.73 -17.86
C ASP A 150 3.45 -9.45 -18.86
N ILE A 151 3.31 -10.00 -20.06
CA ILE A 151 4.23 -9.74 -21.17
C ILE A 151 3.74 -8.50 -21.90
N LYS A 152 4.58 -7.45 -21.96
CA LYS A 152 4.30 -6.31 -22.83
C LYS A 152 4.33 -6.78 -24.28
N ALA A 153 3.29 -6.42 -25.04
CA ALA A 153 3.21 -6.72 -26.46
C ALA A 153 4.54 -6.33 -27.17
N PRO A 154 5.14 -7.22 -27.98
CA PRO A 154 6.36 -6.91 -28.72
C PRO A 154 6.14 -5.64 -29.56
N SER A 155 7.11 -4.71 -29.53
CA SER A 155 7.04 -3.50 -30.37
C SER A 155 6.96 -3.85 -31.86
N LEU A 156 6.24 -3.05 -32.66
CA LEU A 156 6.13 -3.20 -34.13
C LEU A 156 7.49 -3.45 -34.82
N ARG A 157 8.54 -2.73 -34.41
CA ARG A 157 9.92 -2.95 -34.91
C ARG A 157 10.44 -4.38 -34.73
N ARG A 158 10.08 -5.06 -33.64
CA ARG A 158 10.51 -6.44 -33.34
C ARG A 158 9.72 -7.46 -34.15
N GLN A 159 8.47 -7.16 -34.48
CA GLN A 159 7.65 -7.98 -35.39
C GLN A 159 8.22 -7.93 -36.82
N GLU A 160 8.57 -6.73 -37.30
CA GLU A 160 9.23 -6.54 -38.59
C GLU A 160 10.62 -7.21 -38.62
N MET A 161 11.38 -7.15 -37.52
CA MET A 161 12.69 -7.81 -37.42
C MET A 161 12.60 -9.34 -37.39
N ALA A 162 11.60 -9.92 -36.72
CA ALA A 162 11.42 -11.38 -36.71
C ALA A 162 11.03 -11.94 -38.10
N GLU A 163 10.25 -11.18 -38.88
CA GLU A 163 9.95 -11.52 -40.29
C GLU A 163 11.20 -11.40 -41.20
N ILE A 164 12.16 -10.55 -40.83
CA ILE A 164 13.45 -10.38 -41.53
C ILE A 164 14.48 -11.45 -41.08
N ASP A 165 14.49 -11.83 -39.81
CA ASP A 165 15.42 -12.84 -39.24
C ASP A 165 15.09 -14.27 -39.71
N GLU A 166 13.84 -14.58 -40.09
CA GLU A 166 13.52 -15.82 -40.82
C GLU A 166 14.31 -15.95 -42.15
N GLN A 167 14.87 -14.85 -42.67
CA GLN A 167 15.67 -14.84 -43.89
C GLN A 167 17.19 -14.81 -43.65
N GLN A 168 17.68 -14.56 -42.43
CA GLN A 168 19.13 -14.47 -42.16
C GLN A 168 19.48 -15.03 -40.77
N GLN A 169 20.02 -16.25 -40.74
CA GLN A 169 20.58 -16.86 -39.53
C GLN A 169 21.99 -16.36 -39.27
N GLU A 170 22.24 -15.66 -38.15
CA GLU A 170 23.47 -15.81 -37.34
C GLU A 170 23.29 -15.24 -35.90
N PRO A 171 23.82 -15.87 -34.83
CA PRO A 171 23.57 -15.46 -33.45
C PRO A 171 24.72 -14.65 -32.84
N SER A 172 24.45 -13.43 -32.36
CA SER A 172 25.37 -12.66 -31.52
C SER A 172 24.97 -12.72 -30.04
N GLN A 173 25.89 -13.20 -29.20
CA GLN A 173 25.78 -13.28 -27.73
C GLN A 173 25.92 -11.89 -27.07
N LEU A 174 25.08 -11.60 -26.06
CA LEU A 174 25.23 -10.45 -25.15
C LEU A 174 25.69 -10.96 -23.77
N THR A 175 26.75 -10.36 -23.23
CA THR A 175 27.40 -10.73 -21.96
C THR A 175 26.85 -9.89 -20.79
N ALA A 176 26.50 -10.52 -19.67
CA ALA A 176 26.09 -9.87 -18.42
C ALA A 176 27.30 -9.63 -17.48
N LEU A 177 27.42 -8.41 -16.93
CA LEU A 177 28.44 -8.08 -15.92
C LEU A 177 27.91 -8.41 -14.50
N LYS A 178 28.72 -9.15 -13.73
CA LYS A 178 28.45 -9.46 -12.31
C LYS A 178 29.33 -8.59 -11.41
N THR A 179 28.75 -7.88 -10.46
CA THR A 179 29.50 -7.11 -9.45
C THR A 179 29.34 -7.77 -8.08
N LYS A 180 30.46 -8.09 -7.43
CA LYS A 180 30.51 -8.64 -6.08
C LYS A 180 30.70 -7.51 -5.06
N THR A 181 29.88 -7.45 -4.02
CA THR A 181 30.05 -6.54 -2.87
C THR A 181 29.77 -7.26 -1.55
N GLN A 182 30.40 -6.81 -0.47
CA GLN A 182 30.40 -7.47 0.84
C GLN A 182 29.68 -6.61 1.88
N ASN A 183 28.83 -7.22 2.72
CA ASN A 183 28.16 -6.54 3.84
C ASN A 183 29.14 -6.37 5.03
N VAL A 184 28.84 -5.45 5.95
CA VAL A 184 29.52 -5.14 7.22
C VAL A 184 29.79 -6.38 8.11
N HIS A 185 29.09 -7.50 7.87
CA HIS A 185 29.30 -8.79 8.54
C HIS A 185 30.19 -9.79 7.78
N GLY A 186 30.76 -9.43 6.63
CA GLY A 186 31.73 -10.25 5.89
C GLY A 186 31.14 -11.26 4.90
N ASP A 187 29.82 -11.30 4.72
CA ASP A 187 29.17 -12.18 3.74
C ASP A 187 29.23 -11.59 2.32
N GLU A 188 29.64 -12.40 1.34
CA GLU A 188 29.71 -12.02 -0.07
C GLU A 188 28.32 -11.99 -0.71
N MET A 189 27.93 -10.84 -1.27
CA MET A 189 26.73 -10.67 -2.07
C MET A 189 27.11 -10.52 -3.55
N VAL A 190 26.56 -11.39 -4.41
CA VAL A 190 26.70 -11.28 -5.87
C VAL A 190 25.47 -10.55 -6.40
N VAL A 191 25.62 -9.28 -6.76
CA VAL A 191 24.54 -8.51 -7.39
C VAL A 191 24.70 -8.62 -8.91
N VAL A 192 23.69 -9.20 -9.55
CA VAL A 192 23.59 -9.22 -11.01
C VAL A 192 22.78 -7.98 -11.39
N THR A 193 23.46 -6.94 -11.89
CA THR A 193 22.78 -5.72 -12.32
C THR A 193 22.06 -5.99 -13.65
N THR A 194 20.73 -5.97 -13.61
CA THR A 194 19.88 -5.99 -14.80
C THR A 194 19.87 -4.63 -15.49
N SER A 195 19.60 -4.65 -16.79
CA SER A 195 19.60 -3.52 -17.73
C SER A 195 18.83 -2.29 -17.22
N ASN A 196 19.30 -1.09 -17.61
CA ASN A 196 18.75 0.26 -17.34
C ASN A 196 17.22 0.42 -17.46
N TYR A 197 16.53 -0.49 -18.15
CA TYR A 197 15.07 -0.49 -18.30
C TYR A 197 14.31 -0.83 -17.01
N GLU A 198 14.85 -1.68 -16.13
CA GLU A 198 14.16 -2.09 -14.89
C GLU A 198 14.09 -0.96 -13.85
N GLN A 199 15.07 -0.05 -13.85
CA GLN A 199 15.03 1.16 -13.02
C GLN A 199 13.88 2.10 -13.43
N ALA A 200 13.55 2.18 -14.72
CA ALA A 200 12.50 3.05 -15.24
C ALA A 200 11.07 2.58 -14.90
N ALA A 201 10.82 1.27 -14.84
CA ALA A 201 9.49 0.72 -14.61
C ALA A 201 9.04 0.81 -13.13
N PHE A 202 9.99 0.72 -12.19
CA PHE A 202 9.73 0.82 -10.75
C PHE A 202 9.27 2.23 -10.33
N HIS A 203 9.58 3.27 -11.12
CA HIS A 203 9.19 4.66 -10.86
C HIS A 203 7.69 4.95 -10.99
N SER A 204 6.89 4.08 -11.63
CA SER A 204 5.56 4.48 -12.13
C SER A 204 4.40 4.40 -11.13
N LYS A 205 4.48 3.61 -10.05
CA LYS A 205 3.35 3.42 -9.09
C LYS A 205 3.47 4.22 -7.77
N THR A 206 4.65 4.76 -7.48
CA THR A 206 5.01 5.43 -6.21
C THR A 206 5.73 6.76 -6.43
N GLU A 207 5.46 7.45 -7.55
CA GLU A 207 6.14 8.70 -7.85
C GLU A 207 5.72 9.83 -6.89
N TRP A 208 6.60 10.18 -5.97
CA TRP A 208 6.40 11.29 -5.03
C TRP A 208 6.38 12.66 -5.73
N ARG A 209 6.99 12.79 -6.92
CA ARG A 209 7.09 14.06 -7.66
C ARG A 209 5.73 14.58 -8.13
N SER A 210 4.93 13.72 -8.77
CA SER A 210 3.57 14.07 -9.18
C SER A 210 2.70 14.52 -8.00
N ARG A 211 2.86 13.85 -6.85
CA ARG A 211 2.19 14.25 -5.60
C ARG A 211 2.71 15.58 -5.06
N ALA A 212 4.03 15.80 -5.04
CA ALA A 212 4.62 17.05 -4.60
C ALA A 212 4.10 18.24 -5.42
N ILE A 213 4.04 18.10 -6.74
CA ILE A 213 3.42 19.10 -7.63
C ILE A 213 1.94 19.30 -7.26
N SER A 214 1.18 18.21 -7.06
CA SER A 214 -0.23 18.30 -6.69
C SER A 214 -0.47 19.01 -5.36
N THR A 215 0.41 18.84 -4.37
CA THR A 215 0.27 19.50 -3.06
C THR A 215 0.41 21.01 -3.10
N THR A 216 1.11 21.58 -4.09
CA THR A 216 1.19 23.04 -4.28
C THR A 216 -0.18 23.69 -4.45
N ASN A 217 -1.17 22.95 -4.98
CA ASN A 217 -2.53 23.42 -5.21
C ASN A 217 -3.48 23.23 -4.00
N LEU A 218 -3.00 22.69 -2.86
CA LEU A 218 -3.84 22.45 -1.68
C LEU A 218 -4.46 23.74 -1.12
N HIS A 219 -3.78 24.87 -1.27
CA HIS A 219 -4.28 26.18 -0.86
C HIS A 219 -5.60 26.57 -1.57
N LEU A 220 -5.85 26.05 -2.79
CA LEU A 220 -7.11 26.28 -3.52
C LEU A 220 -8.29 25.56 -2.86
N ARG A 221 -8.06 24.35 -2.32
CA ARG A 221 -9.10 23.60 -1.59
C ARG A 221 -9.51 24.33 -0.31
N ALA A 222 -8.58 25.02 0.33
CA ALA A 222 -8.82 25.82 1.53
C ALA A 222 -9.71 27.06 1.31
N GLN A 223 -10.13 27.35 0.07
CA GLN A 223 -11.12 28.39 -0.24
C GLN A 223 -12.56 27.94 0.00
N ARG A 224 -12.84 26.64 -0.15
CA ARG A 224 -14.18 26.04 0.00
C ARG A 224 -14.16 25.06 1.15
N ILE A 225 -14.60 25.53 2.31
CA ILE A 225 -14.61 24.76 3.56
C ILE A 225 -16.05 24.47 3.96
N TYR A 226 -16.38 23.19 4.08
CA TYR A 226 -17.66 22.71 4.56
C TYR A 226 -17.50 22.23 6.01
N VAL A 227 -18.40 22.69 6.87
CA VAL A 227 -18.55 22.18 8.24
C VAL A 227 -19.98 21.64 8.32
N PRO A 228 -20.17 20.32 8.42
CA PRO A 228 -21.50 19.74 8.55
C PRO A 228 -22.11 20.26 9.85
N LEU A 229 -23.26 20.93 9.72
CA LEU A 229 -24.07 21.35 10.84
C LEU A 229 -25.01 20.19 11.15
N ASP A 230 -24.68 19.40 12.15
CA ASP A 230 -25.68 18.53 12.78
C ASP A 230 -26.48 19.35 13.79
N ASP A 231 -27.75 18.98 14.00
CA ASP A 231 -28.61 19.60 15.00
C ASP A 231 -27.88 19.63 16.35
N VAL A 232 -27.91 20.78 17.03
CA VAL A 232 -27.30 20.96 18.36
C VAL A 232 -27.94 19.94 19.29
N LYS A 233 -27.29 18.79 19.48
CA LYS A 233 -27.70 17.81 20.47
C LYS A 233 -27.36 18.39 21.83
N ASP A 234 -28.33 18.39 22.73
CA ASP A 234 -28.23 18.77 24.15
C ASP A 234 -27.35 17.78 24.97
N SER A 235 -26.30 17.28 24.32
CA SER A 235 -25.38 16.22 24.76
C SER A 235 -24.34 16.69 25.77
N GLY A 236 -24.38 17.98 26.17
CA GLY A 236 -23.44 18.56 27.13
C GLY A 236 -22.00 18.72 26.62
N ARG A 237 -21.73 18.44 25.34
CA ARG A 237 -20.39 18.59 24.73
C ARG A 237 -20.02 20.05 24.47
N ASN A 238 -18.72 20.34 24.55
CA ASN A 238 -18.18 21.67 24.30
C ASN A 238 -18.29 22.08 22.82
N THR A 239 -18.29 23.39 22.57
CA THR A 239 -18.19 23.99 21.24
C THR A 239 -16.74 24.40 20.96
N TYR A 240 -16.18 23.96 19.84
CA TYR A 240 -14.79 24.22 19.47
C TYR A 240 -14.72 25.28 18.37
N ILE A 241 -13.88 26.30 18.58
CA ILE A 241 -13.65 27.37 17.61
C ILE A 241 -12.25 27.19 17.00
N LEU A 242 -12.20 26.90 15.70
CA LEU A 242 -10.96 26.72 14.94
C LEU A 242 -10.60 28.00 14.15
N PRO A 243 -9.42 28.60 14.40
CA PRO A 243 -8.93 29.72 13.60
C PRO A 243 -8.67 29.32 12.14
N LYS A 244 -9.18 30.13 11.19
CA LYS A 244 -8.98 29.87 9.75
C LYS A 244 -7.51 29.91 9.33
N ASN A 245 -6.65 30.69 10.00
CA ASN A 245 -5.25 30.84 9.61
C ASN A 245 -4.44 29.55 9.84
N ILE A 246 -4.62 28.90 10.99
CA ILE A 246 -3.91 27.65 11.29
C ILE A 246 -4.47 26.50 10.45
N LEU A 247 -5.79 26.45 10.23
CA LEU A 247 -6.38 25.47 9.32
C LEU A 247 -5.79 25.58 7.91
N LYS A 248 -5.77 26.79 7.33
CA LYS A 248 -5.21 27.02 5.98
C LYS A 248 -3.76 26.57 5.88
N LYS A 249 -2.94 26.92 6.88
CA LYS A 249 -1.53 26.53 6.90
C LYS A 249 -1.36 25.02 7.09
N PHE A 250 -2.16 24.37 7.95
CA PHE A 250 -2.16 22.92 8.14
C PHE A 250 -2.48 22.18 6.84
N ILE A 251 -3.46 22.66 6.08
CA ILE A 251 -3.79 22.12 4.75
C ILE A 251 -2.63 22.30 3.77
N GLN A 252 -1.97 23.47 3.76
CA GLN A 252 -0.86 23.76 2.85
C GLN A 252 0.37 22.87 3.07
N ILE A 253 0.61 22.43 4.31
CA ILE A 253 1.75 21.57 4.64
C ILE A 253 1.45 20.07 4.47
N SER A 254 0.20 19.70 4.21
CA SER A 254 -0.25 18.30 4.17
C SER A 254 -0.01 17.60 2.82
N ASP A 255 -0.29 16.30 2.75
CA ASP A 255 -0.35 15.51 1.51
C ASP A 255 -1.80 15.11 1.17
N LEU A 256 -2.06 14.81 -0.11
CA LEU A 256 -3.39 14.38 -0.58
C LEU A 256 -3.70 12.91 -0.30
N ARG A 257 -2.68 12.08 -0.03
CA ARG A 257 -2.85 10.65 0.21
C ARG A 257 -2.40 10.25 1.60
N VAL A 258 -1.24 10.75 2.03
CA VAL A 258 -0.68 10.45 3.35
C VAL A 258 -1.32 11.35 4.39
N GLN A 259 -1.83 10.74 5.45
CA GLN A 259 -2.40 11.47 6.58
C GLN A 259 -1.30 12.23 7.32
N VAL A 260 -1.62 13.47 7.70
CA VAL A 260 -0.79 14.34 8.53
C VAL A 260 -1.62 14.70 9.75
N GLY A 261 -1.05 14.52 10.93
CA GLY A 261 -1.66 14.80 12.23
C GLY A 261 -1.01 15.99 12.94
N GLY A 262 -1.69 16.54 13.94
CA GLY A 262 -1.19 17.57 14.84
C GLY A 262 -2.00 17.64 16.12
N LEU A 263 -1.39 18.04 17.22
CA LEU A 263 -2.05 18.13 18.53
C LEU A 263 -2.70 19.51 18.68
N LEU A 264 -3.90 19.55 19.25
CA LEU A 264 -4.69 20.76 19.43
C LEU A 264 -4.53 21.28 20.86
N TYR A 265 -4.18 22.56 20.99
CA TYR A 265 -4.12 23.25 22.27
C TYR A 265 -4.95 24.53 22.24
N GLY A 266 -5.58 24.86 23.35
CA GLY A 266 -6.47 26.02 23.41
C GLY A 266 -6.86 26.39 24.82
N LYS A 267 -7.88 27.26 24.92
CA LYS A 267 -8.47 27.63 26.21
C LYS A 267 -9.88 28.15 26.03
N SER A 268 -10.65 28.12 27.11
CA SER A 268 -11.95 28.78 27.15
C SER A 268 -11.83 30.31 27.23
N PRO A 269 -12.71 31.07 26.55
CA PRO A 269 -12.88 32.50 26.80
C PRO A 269 -13.32 32.77 28.24
N GLU A 270 -13.03 33.98 28.73
CA GLU A 270 -13.46 34.41 30.06
C GLU A 270 -15.00 34.34 30.19
N GLY A 271 -15.48 33.61 31.21
CA GLY A 271 -16.91 33.44 31.48
C GLY A 271 -17.65 32.44 30.61
N GLN A 272 -16.99 31.73 29.67
CA GLN A 272 -17.62 30.73 28.80
C GLN A 272 -16.85 29.40 28.78
N PRO A 273 -16.97 28.56 29.83
CA PRO A 273 -16.20 27.31 29.94
C PRO A 273 -16.59 26.25 28.90
N THR A 274 -17.82 26.30 28.37
CA THR A 274 -18.33 25.36 27.36
C THR A 274 -17.81 25.65 25.95
N ILE A 275 -17.18 26.81 25.74
CA ILE A 275 -16.55 27.17 24.47
C ILE A 275 -15.04 26.99 24.61
N LYS A 276 -14.45 26.29 23.64
CA LYS A 276 -13.01 26.01 23.56
C LYS A 276 -12.44 26.67 22.32
N GLU A 277 -11.59 27.68 22.48
CA GLU A 277 -10.89 28.31 21.37
C GLU A 277 -9.55 27.62 21.13
N ILE A 278 -9.38 27.02 19.96
CA ILE A 278 -8.10 26.44 19.55
C ILE A 278 -7.13 27.60 19.28
N ARG A 279 -5.99 27.59 19.98
CA ARG A 279 -4.96 28.64 19.88
C ARG A 279 -3.68 28.14 19.23
N ALA A 280 -3.35 26.86 19.35
CA ALA A 280 -2.15 26.30 18.75
C ALA A 280 -2.39 24.91 18.15
N ILE A 281 -1.64 24.62 17.09
CA ILE A 281 -1.41 23.25 16.60
C ILE A 281 0.06 22.92 16.86
N ALA A 282 0.32 21.92 17.71
CA ALA A 282 1.66 21.40 17.89
C ALA A 282 1.90 20.26 16.89
N LEU A 283 2.84 20.48 15.98
CA LEU A 283 3.22 19.51 14.96
C LEU A 283 4.40 18.71 15.47
N VAL A 284 4.14 17.52 15.98
CA VAL A 284 5.18 16.64 16.53
C VAL A 284 5.76 15.74 15.44
N PRO A 285 6.95 15.14 15.66
CA PRO A 285 7.46 14.06 14.83
C PRO A 285 6.37 13.00 14.59
N GLN A 286 6.19 12.61 13.33
CA GLN A 286 5.13 11.69 12.92
C GLN A 286 5.49 10.91 11.65
N ILE A 287 4.86 9.75 11.50
CA ILE A 287 4.85 8.99 10.25
C ILE A 287 3.39 8.68 9.84
N GLY A 288 3.05 9.07 8.62
CA GLY A 288 1.72 8.87 8.06
C GLY A 288 1.69 7.79 6.99
N ASN A 289 0.52 7.16 6.82
CA ASN A 289 0.17 6.35 5.65
C ASN A 289 -1.19 6.80 5.10
N ALA A 290 -1.81 6.02 4.21
CA ALA A 290 -3.09 6.39 3.59
C ALA A 290 -4.28 6.40 4.56
N ASN A 291 -4.21 5.55 5.60
CA ASN A 291 -5.34 5.23 6.48
C ASN A 291 -5.13 5.71 7.92
N SER A 292 -3.90 6.00 8.33
CA SER A 292 -3.57 6.48 9.67
C SER A 292 -2.31 7.33 9.73
N VAL A 293 -2.14 8.02 10.85
CA VAL A 293 -0.91 8.70 11.22
C VAL A 293 -0.51 8.29 12.64
N GLN A 294 0.78 8.01 12.82
CA GLN A 294 1.37 7.75 14.12
C GLN A 294 2.16 8.98 14.55
N LEU A 295 1.77 9.57 15.69
CA LEU A 295 2.46 10.68 16.33
C LEU A 295 3.48 10.15 17.35
N ALA A 296 4.48 10.96 17.67
CA ALA A 296 5.37 10.65 18.78
C ALA A 296 4.61 10.68 20.11
N THR A 297 4.96 9.77 21.01
CA THR A 297 4.31 9.52 22.30
C THR A 297 4.67 10.54 23.39
N HIS A 298 5.67 11.38 23.15
CA HIS A 298 6.03 12.47 24.06
C HIS A 298 5.29 13.74 23.67
N TYR A 299 4.27 14.13 24.42
CA TYR A 299 3.44 15.30 24.10
C TYR A 299 4.03 16.57 24.72
N PRO A 300 4.03 17.71 24.00
CA PRO A 300 4.67 18.94 24.45
C PRO A 300 3.82 19.75 25.45
N ASP A 301 3.14 19.08 26.39
CA ASP A 301 2.20 19.72 27.33
C ASP A 301 2.92 20.72 28.26
N ASP A 302 4.17 20.43 28.63
CA ASP A 302 5.01 21.28 29.49
C ASP A 302 5.84 22.32 28.70
N ASP A 303 5.62 22.44 27.38
CA ASP A 303 6.37 23.39 26.57
C ASP A 303 6.02 24.84 26.92
N LYS A 304 7.04 25.67 27.11
CA LYS A 304 6.89 27.10 27.44
C LYS A 304 6.02 27.89 26.46
N ASN A 305 5.96 27.49 25.19
CA ASN A 305 5.17 28.18 24.17
C ASN A 305 3.68 27.79 24.24
N LEU A 306 3.33 26.76 25.01
CA LEU A 306 1.97 26.28 25.25
C LEU A 306 1.48 26.59 26.67
N GLU A 307 2.23 27.37 27.45
CA GLU A 307 1.87 27.75 28.81
C GLU A 307 0.48 28.41 28.89
N GLY A 308 -0.36 27.91 29.80
CA GLY A 308 -1.73 28.39 29.99
C GLY A 308 -2.74 27.93 28.93
N LEU A 309 -2.35 27.00 28.05
CA LEU A 309 -3.26 26.28 27.15
C LEU A 309 -3.48 24.86 27.67
N GLU A 310 -4.69 24.35 27.48
CA GLU A 310 -5.06 22.96 27.76
C GLU A 310 -5.06 22.15 26.46
N PRO A 311 -4.71 20.85 26.50
CA PRO A 311 -4.87 19.97 25.35
C PRO A 311 -6.35 19.78 25.04
N LEU A 312 -6.73 19.98 23.77
CA LEU A 312 -8.11 19.85 23.29
C LEU A 312 -8.32 18.60 22.42
N GLY A 313 -7.25 17.85 22.13
CA GLY A 313 -7.28 16.66 21.29
C GLY A 313 -6.27 16.75 20.14
N TRP A 314 -6.64 16.23 18.97
CA TRP A 314 -5.78 16.20 17.78
C TRP A 314 -6.56 16.43 16.50
N VAL A 315 -5.84 16.82 15.45
CA VAL A 315 -6.34 17.01 14.09
C VAL A 315 -5.56 16.12 13.15
N HIS A 316 -6.22 15.53 12.15
CA HIS A 316 -5.53 14.86 11.05
C HIS A 316 -6.25 15.01 9.71
N THR A 317 -5.49 14.87 8.63
CA THR A 317 -6.03 14.83 7.28
C THR A 317 -6.46 13.42 6.88
N GLN A 318 -7.44 13.34 5.98
CA GLN A 318 -7.86 12.08 5.37
C GLN A 318 -8.28 12.29 3.91
N GLN A 319 -8.14 11.25 3.09
CA GLN A 319 -8.42 11.32 1.67
C GLN A 319 -9.93 11.41 1.36
N GLN A 320 -10.76 10.79 2.18
CA GLN A 320 -12.20 10.70 1.96
C GLN A 320 -12.96 11.13 3.21
N GLU A 321 -14.15 11.67 3.02
CA GLU A 321 -15.04 12.02 4.12
C GLU A 321 -15.65 10.78 4.75
N SER A 322 -15.70 10.74 6.07
CA SER A 322 -16.37 9.69 6.83
C SER A 322 -17.55 10.29 7.61
N PHE A 323 -18.67 9.57 7.65
CA PHE A 323 -19.86 9.98 8.40
C PHE A 323 -19.74 9.72 9.91
N ALA A 324 -18.90 8.77 10.29
CA ALA A 324 -18.61 8.38 11.68
C ALA A 324 -17.09 8.27 11.88
N LEU A 325 -16.66 8.32 13.15
CA LEU A 325 -15.25 8.19 13.50
C LEU A 325 -14.74 6.76 13.18
N PRO A 326 -13.78 6.57 12.26
CA PRO A 326 -13.26 5.26 11.90
C PRO A 326 -12.68 4.49 13.09
N PRO A 327 -12.67 3.14 13.05
CA PRO A 327 -12.14 2.32 14.14
C PRO A 327 -10.67 2.63 14.47
N ILE A 328 -9.88 2.99 13.44
CA ILE A 328 -8.46 3.35 13.60
C ILE A 328 -8.30 4.66 14.37
N ASP A 329 -9.16 5.64 14.15
CA ASP A 329 -9.14 6.92 14.87
C ASP A 329 -9.67 6.75 16.30
N VAL A 330 -10.70 5.94 16.51
CA VAL A 330 -11.17 5.55 17.86
C VAL A 330 -10.02 4.91 18.65
N THR A 331 -9.29 4.00 18.02
CA THR A 331 -8.15 3.31 18.63
C THR A 331 -7.00 4.27 18.91
N ALA A 332 -6.68 5.17 17.97
CA ALA A 332 -5.62 6.16 18.12
C ALA A 332 -5.94 7.11 19.27
N GLN A 333 -7.12 7.72 19.28
CA GLN A 333 -7.53 8.65 20.33
C GLN A 333 -7.59 7.96 21.70
N ALA A 334 -8.15 6.76 21.81
CA ALA A 334 -8.20 6.03 23.08
C ALA A 334 -6.79 5.70 23.63
N LYS A 335 -5.84 5.36 22.75
CA LYS A 335 -4.44 5.15 23.16
C LYS A 335 -3.77 6.45 23.62
N MET A 336 -3.98 7.55 22.90
CA MET A 336 -3.47 8.88 23.30
C MET A 336 -4.02 9.30 24.67
N MET A 337 -5.31 9.07 24.93
CA MET A 337 -5.95 9.37 26.23
C MET A 337 -5.44 8.45 27.36
N LYS A 338 -5.10 7.20 27.05
CA LYS A 338 -4.54 6.27 28.05
C LYS A 338 -3.09 6.61 28.41
N GLU A 339 -2.31 7.06 27.43
CA GLU A 339 -0.91 7.44 27.61
C GLU A 339 -0.77 8.82 28.29
N ASN A 340 -1.75 9.72 28.12
CA ASN A 340 -1.75 11.06 28.69
C ASN A 340 -2.86 11.29 29.71
N SER A 341 -2.48 11.49 30.96
CA SER A 341 -3.43 11.91 32.01
C SER A 341 -4.03 13.31 31.80
N ASN A 342 -3.44 14.12 30.92
CA ASN A 342 -3.89 15.50 30.68
C ASN A 342 -5.08 15.59 29.70
N TRP A 343 -5.38 14.54 28.96
CA TRP A 343 -6.51 14.52 28.04
C TRP A 343 -7.77 14.09 28.78
N ASP A 344 -8.81 14.92 28.71
CA ASP A 344 -10.10 14.64 29.33
C ASP A 344 -11.08 13.98 28.32
N GLU A 345 -12.29 13.66 28.81
CA GLU A 345 -13.38 13.11 27.98
C GLU A 345 -13.82 14.07 26.86
N ASN A 346 -13.42 15.35 26.92
CA ASN A 346 -13.70 16.37 25.92
C ASN A 346 -12.59 16.50 24.88
N ALA A 347 -11.55 15.68 24.92
CA ALA A 347 -10.59 15.62 23.82
C ALA A 347 -11.31 15.25 22.51
N ILE A 348 -11.02 15.98 21.43
CA ILE A 348 -11.62 15.75 20.12
C ILE A 348 -10.62 15.18 19.10
N THR A 349 -11.13 14.35 18.19
CA THR A 349 -10.51 14.06 16.90
C THR A 349 -11.13 14.97 15.84
N LEU A 350 -10.33 15.89 15.31
CA LEU A 350 -10.71 16.78 14.21
C LEU A 350 -10.23 16.17 12.87
N GLN A 351 -11.18 15.75 12.04
CA GLN A 351 -10.91 15.21 10.72
C GLN A 351 -10.97 16.30 9.65
N VAL A 352 -9.93 16.36 8.81
CA VAL A 352 -9.87 17.23 7.63
C VAL A 352 -9.90 16.38 6.36
N ALA A 353 -11.09 16.23 5.78
CA ALA A 353 -11.30 15.39 4.60
C ALA A 353 -11.13 16.17 3.29
N PHE A 354 -10.29 15.66 2.38
CA PHE A 354 -10.04 16.27 1.09
C PHE A 354 -11.07 15.86 0.02
N THR A 355 -12.14 16.65 -0.13
CA THR A 355 -13.09 16.48 -1.23
C THR A 355 -12.58 17.15 -2.52
N PRO A 356 -13.01 16.73 -3.72
CA PRO A 356 -12.58 17.35 -4.97
C PRO A 356 -12.94 18.85 -5.03
N GLY A 357 -11.93 19.73 -4.93
CA GLY A 357 -12.09 21.19 -5.00
C GLY A 357 -12.51 21.87 -3.70
N SER A 358 -12.61 21.13 -2.60
CA SER A 358 -13.04 21.64 -1.28
C SER A 358 -12.43 20.81 -0.14
N LEU A 359 -12.81 21.12 1.08
CA LEU A 359 -12.56 20.29 2.25
C LEU A 359 -13.75 20.24 3.19
N THR A 360 -13.92 19.11 3.85
CA THR A 360 -14.94 18.91 4.89
C THR A 360 -14.25 18.76 6.24
N LEU A 361 -14.75 19.43 7.28
CA LEU A 361 -14.26 19.33 8.65
C LEU A 361 -15.28 18.65 9.54
N SER A 362 -14.87 17.65 10.29
CA SER A 362 -15.72 17.00 11.28
C SER A 362 -14.97 16.85 12.60
N ALA A 363 -15.62 17.13 13.73
CA ALA A 363 -15.03 16.95 15.06
C ALA A 363 -15.82 15.87 15.81
N PHE A 364 -15.10 14.94 16.44
CA PHE A 364 -15.70 13.86 17.23
C PHE A 364 -15.03 13.76 18.60
N ALA A 365 -15.80 13.50 19.65
CA ALA A 365 -15.29 13.06 20.94
C ALA A 365 -15.66 11.59 21.14
N LEU A 366 -14.88 10.86 21.93
CA LEU A 366 -15.22 9.48 22.29
C LEU A 366 -16.23 9.46 23.43
N ASN A 367 -17.18 8.52 23.37
CA ASN A 367 -17.95 8.12 24.52
C ASN A 367 -17.15 7.12 25.38
N PRO A 368 -17.55 6.85 26.64
CA PRO A 368 -16.80 5.95 27.54
C PRO A 368 -16.59 4.54 26.97
N GLU A 369 -17.60 3.99 26.27
CA GLU A 369 -17.52 2.68 25.62
C GLU A 369 -16.46 2.66 24.50
N GLY A 370 -16.36 3.73 23.72
CA GLY A 370 -15.37 3.90 22.66
C GLY A 370 -13.95 4.03 23.19
N VAL A 371 -13.77 4.71 24.32
CA VAL A 371 -12.48 4.78 25.02
C VAL A 371 -12.04 3.39 25.50
N GLU A 372 -12.94 2.64 26.13
CA GLU A 372 -12.65 1.29 26.62
C GLU A 372 -12.33 0.33 25.47
N TRP A 373 -13.15 0.33 24.41
CA TRP A 373 -12.95 -0.50 23.24
C TRP A 373 -11.63 -0.16 22.52
N GLY A 374 -11.39 1.13 22.25
CA GLY A 374 -10.19 1.60 21.54
C GLY A 374 -8.89 1.30 22.30
N ALA A 375 -8.92 1.30 23.64
CA ALA A 375 -7.76 0.96 24.46
C ALA A 375 -7.36 -0.52 24.38
N HIS A 376 -8.31 -1.41 24.06
CA HIS A 376 -8.08 -2.85 23.93
C HIS A 376 -7.92 -3.32 22.48
N ASN A 377 -8.36 -2.52 21.50
CA ASN A 377 -8.28 -2.90 20.11
C ASN A 377 -6.83 -3.07 19.62
N LYS A 378 -6.56 -4.25 19.05
CA LYS A 378 -5.29 -4.62 18.42
C LYS A 378 -5.38 -4.74 16.91
N ASP A 379 -6.59 -4.85 16.36
CA ASP A 379 -6.82 -4.93 14.92
C ASP A 379 -6.90 -3.53 14.33
N LEU A 380 -5.80 -3.11 13.70
CA LEU A 380 -5.66 -1.81 13.04
C LEU A 380 -5.85 -1.90 11.51
N GLN A 381 -6.12 -3.09 10.97
CA GLN A 381 -6.16 -3.34 9.52
C GLN A 381 -7.58 -3.53 9.01
N SER A 382 -8.44 -4.18 9.80
CA SER A 382 -9.81 -4.41 9.42
C SER A 382 -10.61 -3.11 9.35
N LEU A 383 -11.45 -2.97 8.32
CA LEU A 383 -12.41 -1.87 8.22
C LEU A 383 -13.53 -1.98 9.26
N GLN A 384 -13.79 -3.19 9.76
CA GLN A 384 -14.78 -3.49 10.80
C GLN A 384 -14.18 -4.50 11.80
N PRO A 385 -13.30 -4.04 12.70
CA PRO A 385 -12.76 -4.88 13.75
C PRO A 385 -13.86 -5.32 14.72
N GLU A 386 -13.66 -6.46 15.38
CA GLU A 386 -14.65 -7.06 16.26
C GLU A 386 -15.08 -6.10 17.39
N GLY A 387 -16.39 -5.99 17.62
CA GLY A 387 -16.96 -5.12 18.63
C GLY A 387 -17.04 -3.64 18.25
N TYR A 388 -16.52 -3.21 17.09
CA TYR A 388 -16.63 -1.81 16.68
C TYR A 388 -18.09 -1.36 16.48
N SER A 389 -18.40 -0.16 16.97
CA SER A 389 -19.66 0.54 16.75
C SER A 389 -19.42 1.96 16.24
N ALA A 390 -20.17 2.36 15.21
CA ALA A 390 -20.16 3.75 14.72
C ALA A 390 -20.64 4.77 15.76
N GLY A 391 -21.29 4.32 16.84
CA GLY A 391 -21.72 5.16 17.95
C GLY A 391 -20.61 5.55 18.94
N TYR A 392 -19.40 5.00 18.80
CA TYR A 392 -18.28 5.33 19.69
C TYR A 392 -17.79 6.77 19.56
N GLY A 393 -17.93 7.37 18.38
CA GLY A 393 -17.64 8.78 18.13
C GLY A 393 -18.90 9.62 18.18
N GLU A 394 -18.97 10.53 19.14
CA GLU A 394 -20.01 11.56 19.23
C GLU A 394 -19.55 12.83 18.53
N LYS A 395 -20.33 13.33 17.57
CA LYS A 395 -19.99 14.58 16.88
C LYS A 395 -20.05 15.78 17.81
N CYS A 396 -19.03 16.63 17.74
CA CYS A 396 -18.94 17.88 18.48
C CYS A 396 -19.22 19.10 17.60
N GLN A 397 -19.67 20.18 18.23
CA GLN A 397 -19.92 21.43 17.50
C GLN A 397 -18.60 22.12 17.16
N LEU A 398 -18.36 22.33 15.86
CA LEU A 398 -17.18 23.01 15.34
C LEU A 398 -17.57 24.30 14.63
N LEU A 399 -16.90 25.40 14.94
CA LEU A 399 -17.08 26.70 14.29
C LEU A 399 -15.75 27.22 13.76
N LEU A 400 -15.79 27.80 12.56
CA LEU A 400 -14.62 28.47 11.97
C LEU A 400 -14.67 29.96 12.26
N SER A 401 -13.55 30.50 12.72
CA SER A 401 -13.42 31.93 13.04
C SER A 401 -12.24 32.57 12.31
N ASP A 402 -12.47 33.77 11.78
CA ASP A 402 -11.44 34.70 11.29
C ASP A 402 -11.08 35.78 12.31
N ARG A 403 -11.82 35.85 13.43
CA ARG A 403 -11.62 36.85 14.49
C ARG A 403 -10.46 36.48 15.42
N ILE A 404 -10.18 35.19 15.55
CA ILE A 404 -9.04 34.69 16.32
C ILE A 404 -7.94 34.21 15.38
N ARG A 405 -6.70 34.32 15.84
CA ARG A 405 -5.52 33.77 15.17
C ARG A 405 -4.87 32.75 16.08
N GLY A 406 -4.57 31.58 15.53
CA GLY A 406 -3.71 30.60 16.19
C GLY A 406 -2.28 30.67 15.68
N PHE A 407 -1.41 29.86 16.28
CA PHE A 407 -0.01 29.68 15.89
C PHE A 407 0.35 28.20 15.82
N PHE A 408 1.57 27.90 15.37
CA PHE A 408 2.11 26.55 15.36
C PHE A 408 3.29 26.46 16.32
N VAL A 409 3.46 25.27 16.90
CA VAL A 409 4.70 24.88 17.56
C VAL A 409 5.22 23.67 16.81
N VAL A 410 6.49 23.67 16.44
CA VAL A 410 7.13 22.65 15.60
C VAL A 410 8.39 22.12 16.27
N PRO A 411 8.95 20.98 15.85
CA PRO A 411 10.17 20.45 16.46
C PRO A 411 11.33 21.43 16.22
N GLU A 412 12.25 21.54 17.16
CA GLU A 412 13.39 22.46 17.03
C GLU A 412 14.23 22.19 15.78
N THR A 413 14.30 20.92 15.37
CA THR A 413 14.96 20.42 14.17
C THR A 413 14.21 20.68 12.85
N ASP A 414 13.01 21.28 12.92
CA ASP A 414 12.03 21.43 11.83
C ASP A 414 11.54 20.12 11.18
N LEU A 415 12.05 18.97 11.64
CA LEU A 415 11.73 17.66 11.11
C LEU A 415 10.53 17.07 11.84
N TRP A 416 9.34 17.29 11.29
CA TRP A 416 8.12 16.64 11.77
C TRP A 416 7.70 15.44 10.91
N ASN A 417 8.00 15.43 9.60
CA ASN A 417 7.59 14.36 8.69
C ASN A 417 8.69 13.32 8.50
N TYR A 418 8.43 12.08 8.95
CA TYR A 418 9.35 10.94 8.79
C TYR A 418 8.99 10.01 7.62
N GLY A 419 8.04 10.40 6.75
CA GLY A 419 7.57 9.57 5.63
C GLY A 419 8.66 9.12 4.64
N PHE A 420 9.70 9.93 4.42
CA PHE A 420 10.86 9.56 3.59
C PHE A 420 12.12 9.21 4.40
N ILE A 421 12.03 9.23 5.74
CA ILE A 421 13.14 8.97 6.67
C ILE A 421 12.67 7.90 7.68
N GLY A 422 11.97 6.87 7.19
CA GLY A 422 11.32 5.86 8.04
C GLY A 422 12.28 5.11 8.95
N ALA A 423 13.54 4.91 8.53
CA ALA A 423 14.56 4.27 9.38
C ALA A 423 14.93 5.10 10.63
N GLY A 424 14.72 6.42 10.59
CA GLY A 424 14.95 7.32 11.72
C GLY A 424 13.71 7.53 12.60
N TRP A 425 12.57 6.90 12.27
CA TRP A 425 11.33 7.04 13.02
C TRP A 425 11.35 6.18 14.29
N ASN A 426 11.13 6.80 15.43
CA ASN A 426 10.86 6.11 16.69
C ASN A 426 9.82 6.90 17.51
N PRO A 427 8.66 6.31 17.85
CA PRO A 427 7.61 6.99 18.60
C PRO A 427 8.00 7.50 19.99
N HIS A 428 9.04 6.93 20.61
CA HIS A 428 9.47 7.29 21.97
C HIS A 428 10.66 8.25 21.99
N THR A 429 11.10 8.74 20.82
CA THR A 429 12.17 9.73 20.75
C THR A 429 11.73 11.04 21.39
N LYS A 430 12.57 11.58 22.28
CA LYS A 430 12.37 12.90 22.87
C LYS A 430 12.74 13.98 21.86
N PHE A 431 12.01 15.07 21.90
CA PHE A 431 12.22 16.23 21.03
C PHE A 431 11.84 17.50 21.78
N ASP A 432 12.52 18.58 21.43
CA ASP A 432 12.21 19.93 21.89
C ASP A 432 11.42 20.67 20.82
N MET A 433 10.68 21.70 21.24
CA MET A 433 9.72 22.42 20.41
C MET A 433 10.05 23.91 20.34
N LYS A 434 9.70 24.55 19.22
CA LYS A 434 9.86 25.99 19.00
C LYS A 434 8.63 26.61 18.33
N LEU A 435 8.42 27.90 18.57
CA LEU A 435 7.41 28.69 17.88
C LEU A 435 7.90 29.04 16.47
N ASP A 436 7.38 28.34 15.46
CA ASP A 436 7.71 28.63 14.07
C ASP A 436 6.60 28.15 13.12
N THR A 437 6.76 28.45 11.83
CA THR A 437 5.87 28.04 10.75
C THR A 437 6.27 26.67 10.22
N PRO A 438 5.36 25.69 10.18
CA PRO A 438 5.70 24.35 9.73
C PRO A 438 6.10 24.30 8.25
N LEU A 439 7.11 23.48 7.98
CA LEU A 439 7.58 23.14 6.64
C LEU A 439 6.55 22.27 5.92
N SER A 440 6.54 22.31 4.58
CA SER A 440 5.64 21.50 3.76
C SER A 440 6.01 20.01 3.78
N PHE A 441 5.06 19.13 3.48
CA PHE A 441 5.28 17.68 3.45
C PHE A 441 6.52 17.26 2.65
N TYR A 442 6.74 17.88 1.48
CA TYR A 442 7.84 17.58 0.55
C TYR A 442 9.03 18.57 0.65
N HIS A 443 9.19 19.30 1.76
CA HIS A 443 10.35 20.16 1.98
C HIS A 443 11.67 19.37 1.93
N GLU A 444 12.80 19.95 1.48
CA GLU A 444 14.08 19.22 1.34
C GLU A 444 14.51 18.47 2.60
N LEU A 445 14.33 19.08 3.77
CA LEU A 445 14.65 18.48 5.08
C LEU A 445 13.88 17.18 5.37
N HIS A 446 12.68 17.01 4.81
CA HIS A 446 11.89 15.79 5.01
C HIS A 446 12.30 14.65 4.06
N ARG A 447 13.16 14.91 3.08
CA ARG A 447 13.51 13.96 2.01
C ARG A 447 14.99 14.03 1.61
N PRO A 448 15.94 13.98 2.57
CA PRO A 448 17.36 14.14 2.30
C PRO A 448 17.92 13.09 1.34
N ILE A 449 17.42 11.85 1.39
CA ILE A 449 17.85 10.73 0.54
C ILE A 449 17.77 11.10 -0.94
N HIS A 450 16.73 11.82 -1.35
CA HIS A 450 16.57 12.22 -2.76
C HIS A 450 17.61 13.22 -3.22
N PHE A 451 18.24 13.98 -2.33
CA PHE A 451 19.30 14.95 -2.67
C PHE A 451 20.69 14.31 -2.57
N THR A 452 20.90 13.43 -1.60
CA THR A 452 22.19 12.71 -1.45
C THR A 452 22.49 11.81 -2.66
N SER A 453 21.47 11.23 -3.30
CA SER A 453 21.65 10.43 -4.51
C SER A 453 22.17 11.23 -5.72
N PHE A 454 21.93 12.54 -5.80
CA PHE A 454 22.44 13.37 -6.91
C PHE A 454 23.94 13.62 -6.81
N ASN A 455 24.48 13.75 -5.59
CA ASN A 455 25.92 13.97 -5.38
C ASN A 455 26.79 12.80 -5.87
N GLN A 456 26.22 11.62 -6.10
CA GLN A 456 26.94 10.45 -6.62
C GLN A 456 27.02 10.41 -8.15
N MET A 457 26.25 11.26 -8.85
CA MET A 457 26.22 11.32 -10.32
C MET A 457 27.21 12.36 -10.89
N GLU A 458 27.70 13.31 -10.08
CA GLU A 458 28.58 14.39 -10.55
C GLU A 458 30.04 13.95 -10.82
N ASP A 459 30.43 12.71 -10.49
CA ASP A 459 31.81 12.24 -10.70
C ASP A 459 32.11 11.82 -12.17
N GLU A 460 31.13 11.83 -13.09
CA GLU A 460 31.32 11.36 -14.47
C GLU A 460 31.44 12.45 -15.56
N ASP A 461 31.15 13.73 -15.26
CA ASP A 461 31.22 14.81 -16.27
C ASP A 461 32.39 15.77 -16.02
N LEU A 462 33.60 15.31 -16.34
CA LEU A 462 34.71 16.22 -16.68
C LEU A 462 34.45 16.82 -18.07
N GLU A 463 33.48 17.73 -18.17
CA GLU A 463 33.38 18.59 -19.34
C GLU A 463 34.61 19.49 -19.40
N VAL A 464 35.32 19.42 -20.54
CA VAL A 464 36.48 20.24 -20.89
C VAL A 464 36.15 21.73 -20.65
N GLU A 465 36.99 22.41 -19.84
CA GLU A 465 36.94 23.84 -19.49
C GLU A 465 36.01 24.70 -20.38
N SER A 466 34.73 24.78 -20.00
CA SER A 466 33.89 25.87 -20.46
C SER A 466 34.24 27.08 -19.59
N GLN A 467 35.08 27.98 -20.13
CA GLN A 467 35.33 29.27 -19.48
C GLN A 467 34.01 30.03 -19.36
N ASP A 468 33.59 30.29 -18.13
CA ASP A 468 32.52 31.25 -17.85
C ASP A 468 33.01 32.65 -18.20
N VAL A 469 32.60 33.14 -19.37
CA VAL A 469 32.95 34.47 -19.88
C VAL A 469 32.17 35.59 -19.18
N PHE A 470 31.31 35.25 -18.22
CA PHE A 470 30.47 36.18 -17.44
C PHE A 470 30.72 36.13 -15.93
N ALA A 471 31.68 35.32 -15.46
CA ALA A 471 32.14 35.30 -14.06
C ALA A 471 33.08 36.47 -13.71
#